data_AF-A0A7U3D381-F1
#
_entry.id   AF-A0A7U3D381-F1
#
_cell.length_a   1.000
_cell.length_b   1.000
_cell.length_c   1.000
_cell.angle_alpha   90.00
_cell.angle_beta   90.00
_cell.angle_gamma   90.00
#
_symmetry.space_group_name_H-M   'P 1'
#
loop_
_entity.id
_entity.type
_entity.pdbx_description
1 polymer ?
#
loop_
_entity_poly.entity_id
_entity_poly.type
_entity_poly.pdbx_seq_one_letter_code
_entity_poly.pdbx_strand_id
1 'polypeptide(L)'
;MKYNTLAVLLFIAIFLLVGPFLPGVSWFSLGDFSLDMVNFYHTIMIPFAFLLILYASDLLQLHQFERKVVNLSTYPVLFLTLIGMIFFYPASTQTADYIIQAMRDVWMLILAIIFLIALLIMPFSNRKKFTNIWGAYTLIFVTTISAGIAAVIGMIYEYGNLFGFSSIGWFNSDVTAWGGLQTFLGNTLTSHSHEMLPAVMGGIVGLAAISFGYERLPSAKRNVVNLGMVIALVGTISMTYLYLISSFGTYVIPAIAPFGAGGMNGLALDDTQSGLIGFGALVSIIGLYYILSSKKVDKLFQLSELFTWVATMAVMVGIGYAIEFNETYYGFGSAGSPPDGGAGYLYDMAYSDGHLLLAFFMLPLLAGIILVFMHAIKGQDTLKSVTAYFMGAGVTFGSFGVVIFVMTLYWYVEAFGIALLIIAILLMVISLGRSLLPDLKALKTVKN
;
A
#
# COMPACT_ATOMS: atom_id res chain seq x y z
N MET A 1 -12.81 10.59 15.72
CA MET A 1 -12.49 10.15 14.35
C MET A 1 -12.10 11.26 13.40
N LYS A 2 -12.95 12.21 12.97
CA LYS A 2 -12.55 13.22 11.95
C LYS A 2 -11.28 14.00 12.28
N TYR A 3 -11.08 14.41 13.54
CA TYR A 3 -9.83 15.06 13.98
C TYR A 3 -8.61 14.15 13.88
N ASN A 4 -8.78 12.86 14.22
CA ASN A 4 -7.71 11.86 14.13
C ASN A 4 -7.36 11.57 12.67
N THR A 5 -8.38 11.39 11.82
CA THR A 5 -8.22 11.28 10.36
C THR A 5 -7.45 12.49 9.80
N LEU A 6 -7.81 13.71 10.22
CA LEU A 6 -7.08 14.91 9.82
C LEU A 6 -5.63 14.90 10.32
N ALA A 7 -5.38 14.49 11.57
CA ALA A 7 -4.03 14.44 12.12
C ALA A 7 -3.13 13.47 11.33
N VAL A 8 -3.64 12.27 11.02
CA VAL A 8 -2.90 11.27 10.22
C VAL A 8 -2.66 11.75 8.80
N LEU A 9 -3.68 12.31 8.13
CA LEU A 9 -3.51 12.85 6.78
C LEU A 9 -2.55 14.05 6.73
N LEU A 10 -2.60 14.92 7.74
CA LEU A 10 -1.67 16.04 7.87
C LEU A 10 -0.24 15.54 8.06
N PHE A 11 -0.05 14.51 8.90
CA PHE A 11 1.25 13.86 9.08
C PHE A 11 1.80 13.33 7.75
N ILE A 12 1.01 12.53 7.03
CA ILE A 12 1.39 11.98 5.71
C ILE A 12 1.75 13.11 4.74
N ALA A 13 0.91 14.14 4.65
CA ALA A 13 1.13 15.23 3.71
C ALA A 13 2.37 16.08 4.04
N ILE A 14 2.68 16.29 5.33
CA ILE A 14 3.91 16.96 5.75
C ILE A 14 5.12 16.12 5.36
N PHE A 15 5.10 14.81 5.63
CA PHE A 15 6.23 13.94 5.29
C PHE A 15 6.45 13.82 3.78
N LEU A 16 5.39 13.76 2.97
CA LEU A 16 5.52 13.84 1.52
C LEU A 16 6.19 15.14 1.04
N LEU A 17 5.91 16.26 1.69
CA LEU A 17 6.50 17.56 1.33
C LEU A 17 7.97 17.69 1.75
N VAL A 18 8.32 17.20 2.94
CA VAL A 18 9.69 17.34 3.46
C VAL A 18 10.61 16.21 3.02
N GLY A 19 10.05 15.09 2.54
CA GLY A 19 10.78 13.88 2.13
C GLY A 19 12.02 14.16 1.28
N PRO A 20 11.92 14.92 0.18
CA PRO A 20 13.07 15.25 -0.67
C PRO A 20 14.21 16.04 0.02
N PHE A 21 13.96 16.60 1.20
CA PHE A 21 14.95 17.36 1.98
C PHE A 21 15.53 16.56 3.15
N LEU A 22 15.06 15.33 3.37
CA LEU A 22 15.59 14.45 4.41
C LEU A 22 16.92 13.83 3.94
N PRO A 23 17.90 13.64 4.84
CA PRO A 23 19.18 13.03 4.48
C PRO A 23 19.00 11.66 3.82
N GLY A 24 19.75 11.38 2.75
CA GLY A 24 19.75 10.06 2.09
C GLY A 24 18.46 9.68 1.32
N VAL A 25 17.38 10.44 1.46
CA VAL A 25 16.13 10.20 0.74
C VAL A 25 16.26 10.76 -0.68
N SER A 26 16.49 9.87 -1.64
CA SER A 26 16.37 10.18 -3.06
C SER A 26 15.08 9.56 -3.58
N TRP A 27 14.24 10.39 -4.19
CA TRP A 27 13.03 9.88 -4.83
C TRP A 27 13.36 9.21 -6.16
N PHE A 28 14.42 9.59 -6.85
CA PHE A 28 14.81 8.96 -8.10
C PHE A 28 16.29 8.59 -8.02
N SER A 29 16.61 7.31 -7.87
CA SER A 29 17.99 6.82 -7.71
C SER A 29 18.39 5.67 -8.64
N LEU A 30 17.49 5.20 -9.51
CA LEU A 30 17.61 3.93 -10.25
C LEU A 30 17.75 2.72 -9.31
N GLY A 31 17.02 1.65 -9.62
CA GLY A 31 17.05 0.41 -8.86
C GLY A 31 16.07 0.43 -7.70
N ASP A 32 16.33 -0.41 -6.70
CA ASP A 32 15.49 -0.53 -5.51
C ASP A 32 15.73 0.64 -4.53
N PHE A 33 14.81 0.80 -3.57
CA PHE A 33 14.92 1.80 -2.52
C PHE A 33 16.14 1.58 -1.65
N SER A 34 16.91 2.66 -1.42
CA SER A 34 17.94 2.69 -0.38
C SER A 34 17.33 2.50 1.01
N LEU A 35 18.14 2.13 2.00
CA LEU A 35 17.68 2.01 3.39
C LEU A 35 17.01 3.30 3.90
N ASP A 36 17.57 4.47 3.54
CA ASP A 36 17.00 5.77 3.90
C ASP A 36 15.61 5.97 3.27
N MET A 37 15.46 5.59 2.00
CA MET A 37 14.19 5.66 1.28
C MET A 37 13.16 4.66 1.84
N VAL A 38 13.58 3.44 2.20
CA VAL A 38 12.73 2.45 2.87
C VAL A 38 12.23 2.97 4.23
N ASN A 39 13.09 3.61 5.03
CA ASN A 39 12.66 4.15 6.32
C ASN A 39 11.71 5.36 6.18
N PHE A 40 11.97 6.24 5.20
CA PHE A 40 11.04 7.31 4.83
C PHE A 40 9.68 6.75 4.37
N TYR A 41 9.70 5.71 3.54
CA TYR A 41 8.52 5.01 3.08
C TYR A 41 7.70 4.44 4.26
N HIS A 42 8.32 3.76 5.22
CA HIS A 42 7.66 3.26 6.43
C HIS A 42 7.05 4.38 7.27
N THR A 43 7.72 5.54 7.33
CA THR A 43 7.22 6.73 8.03
C THR A 43 5.87 7.21 7.46
N ILE A 44 5.60 6.99 6.18
CA ILE A 44 4.32 7.33 5.56
C ILE A 44 3.34 6.15 5.60
N MET A 45 3.82 4.95 5.27
CA MET A 45 2.94 3.79 5.04
C MET A 45 2.39 3.19 6.33
N ILE A 46 3.09 3.29 7.46
CA ILE A 46 2.56 2.82 8.75
C ILE A 46 1.38 3.70 9.21
N PRO A 47 1.50 5.05 9.26
CA PRO A 47 0.34 5.93 9.47
C PRO A 47 -0.77 5.73 8.44
N PHE A 48 -0.45 5.41 7.18
CA PHE A 48 -1.45 5.10 6.17
C PHE A 48 -2.19 3.80 6.44
N ALA A 49 -1.50 2.71 6.79
CA ALA A 49 -2.14 1.46 7.22
C ALA A 49 -3.05 1.69 8.43
N PHE A 50 -2.59 2.49 9.40
CA PHE A 50 -3.40 2.91 10.53
C PHE A 50 -4.63 3.74 10.12
N LEU A 51 -4.50 4.63 9.13
CA LEU A 51 -5.62 5.39 8.55
C LEU A 51 -6.67 4.46 7.94
N LEU A 52 -6.22 3.42 7.22
CA LEU A 52 -7.10 2.42 6.63
C LEU A 52 -7.85 1.62 7.70
N ILE A 53 -7.19 1.24 8.80
CA ILE A 53 -7.85 0.60 9.95
C ILE A 53 -8.90 1.56 10.53
N LEU A 54 -8.52 2.80 10.88
CA LEU A 54 -9.46 3.82 11.38
C LEU A 54 -10.69 3.96 10.50
N TYR A 55 -10.47 4.00 9.19
CA TYR A 55 -11.51 4.17 8.20
C TYR A 55 -12.41 2.94 8.09
N ALA A 56 -11.81 1.76 7.95
CA ALA A 56 -12.52 0.49 7.83
C ALA A 56 -13.40 0.24 9.07
N SER A 57 -12.89 0.53 10.27
CA SER A 57 -13.63 0.35 11.52
C SER A 57 -14.92 1.19 11.58
N ASP A 58 -14.89 2.40 11.03
CA ASP A 58 -16.08 3.26 10.96
C ASP A 58 -17.01 2.89 9.81
N LEU A 59 -16.46 2.63 8.63
CA LEU A 59 -17.23 2.21 7.44
C LEU A 59 -18.00 0.90 7.72
N LEU A 60 -17.33 -0.06 8.34
CA LEU A 60 -17.92 -1.34 8.73
C LEU A 60 -18.76 -1.24 10.00
N GLN A 61 -18.71 -0.12 10.73
CA GLN A 61 -19.42 0.10 11.99
C GLN A 61 -19.09 -0.99 13.03
N LEU A 62 -17.80 -1.27 13.19
CA LEU A 62 -17.30 -2.29 14.11
C LEU A 62 -17.62 -1.93 15.57
N HIS A 63 -17.35 -2.86 16.49
CA HIS A 63 -17.70 -2.73 17.89
C HIS A 63 -17.12 -1.44 18.51
N GLN A 64 -17.85 -0.82 19.45
CA GLN A 64 -17.46 0.48 20.01
C GLN A 64 -16.11 0.45 20.73
N PHE A 65 -15.78 -0.68 21.39
CA PHE A 65 -14.50 -0.87 22.07
C PHE A 65 -13.32 -0.75 21.09
N GLU A 66 -13.38 -1.50 19.98
CA GLU A 66 -12.33 -1.49 18.96
C GLU A 66 -12.15 -0.08 18.39
N ARG A 67 -13.24 0.57 17.96
CA ARG A 67 -13.18 1.94 17.45
C ARG A 67 -12.58 2.91 18.46
N LYS A 68 -12.89 2.79 19.75
CA LYS A 68 -12.28 3.63 20.79
C LYS A 68 -10.77 3.40 20.90
N VAL A 69 -10.33 2.14 20.96
CA VAL A 69 -8.90 1.79 21.05
C VAL A 69 -8.15 2.34 19.84
N VAL A 70 -8.62 2.07 18.63
CA VAL A 70 -7.99 2.57 17.40
C VAL A 70 -7.95 4.11 17.38
N ASN A 71 -9.05 4.79 17.76
CA ASN A 71 -9.03 6.25 17.85
C ASN A 71 -8.02 6.77 18.89
N LEU A 72 -7.92 6.16 20.08
CA LEU A 72 -6.97 6.58 21.12
C LEU A 72 -5.51 6.37 20.69
N SER A 73 -5.25 5.37 19.86
CA SER A 73 -3.92 5.04 19.35
C SER A 73 -3.38 6.00 18.28
N THR A 74 -4.18 6.97 17.82
CA THR A 74 -3.75 7.88 16.75
C THR A 74 -2.48 8.65 17.11
N TYR A 75 -2.46 9.35 18.24
CA TYR A 75 -1.31 10.16 18.62
C TYR A 75 -0.10 9.33 19.04
N PRO A 76 -0.24 8.23 19.80
CA PRO A 76 0.87 7.32 20.07
C PRO A 76 1.56 6.80 18.79
N VAL A 77 0.80 6.35 17.79
CA VAL A 77 1.36 5.86 16.53
C VAL A 77 2.12 6.98 15.81
N LEU A 78 1.50 8.15 15.61
CA LEU A 78 2.15 9.28 14.93
C LEU A 78 3.40 9.77 15.68
N PHE A 79 3.35 9.78 17.02
CA PHE A 79 4.47 10.19 17.84
C PHE A 79 5.64 9.21 17.73
N LEU A 80 5.40 7.91 17.88
CA LEU A 80 6.46 6.91 17.75
C LEU A 80 7.05 6.90 16.34
N THR A 81 6.22 7.05 15.30
CA THR A 81 6.71 7.18 13.91
C THR A 81 7.59 8.41 13.72
N LEU A 82 7.18 9.58 14.24
CA LEU A 82 7.98 10.81 14.15
C LEU A 82 9.33 10.65 14.86
N ILE A 83 9.32 10.13 16.07
CA ILE A 83 10.53 10.01 16.88
C ILE A 83 11.48 8.96 16.30
N GLY A 84 10.96 7.85 15.77
CA GLY A 84 11.76 6.87 15.02
C GLY A 84 12.49 7.54 13.86
N MET A 85 11.78 8.31 13.03
CA MET A 85 12.39 9.06 11.92
C MET A 85 13.51 10.02 12.39
N ILE A 86 13.33 10.69 13.53
CA ILE A 86 14.34 11.62 14.08
C ILE A 86 15.60 10.87 14.53
N PHE A 87 15.46 9.71 15.16
CA PHE A 87 16.59 8.94 15.70
C PHE A 87 17.26 8.01 14.70
N PHE A 88 16.62 7.73 13.56
CA PHE A 88 17.17 6.91 12.49
C PHE A 88 18.46 7.51 11.88
N TYR A 89 18.49 8.81 11.63
CA TYR A 89 19.61 9.44 10.91
C TYR A 89 20.92 9.54 11.72
N PRO A 90 20.90 9.94 13.01
CA PRO A 90 22.13 10.02 13.78
C PRO A 90 22.60 8.64 14.22
N ALA A 91 23.80 8.24 13.82
CA ALA A 91 24.40 6.96 14.26
C ALA A 91 24.49 6.84 15.81
N SER A 92 24.60 7.96 16.53
CA SER A 92 24.62 7.99 18.00
C SER A 92 23.30 7.59 18.66
N THR A 93 22.19 7.58 17.92
CA THR A 93 20.85 7.29 18.45
C THR A 93 20.26 5.98 17.93
N GLN A 94 21.06 5.17 17.25
CA GLN A 94 20.65 3.92 16.60
C GLN A 94 19.91 2.95 17.54
N THR A 95 20.38 2.74 18.77
CA THR A 95 19.67 1.88 19.74
C THR A 95 18.30 2.43 20.13
N ALA A 96 18.18 3.75 20.28
CA ALA A 96 16.90 4.39 20.60
C ALA A 96 15.92 4.26 19.43
N ASP A 97 16.41 4.43 18.20
CA ASP A 97 15.64 4.20 16.98
C ASP A 97 15.05 2.79 16.94
N TYR A 98 15.88 1.75 17.09
CA TYR A 98 15.41 0.36 17.09
C TYR A 98 14.32 0.09 18.13
N ILE A 99 14.47 0.59 19.35
CA ILE A 99 13.46 0.42 20.40
C ILE A 99 12.15 1.12 20.00
N ILE A 100 12.22 2.33 19.46
CA ILE A 100 11.05 3.15 19.16
C ILE A 100 10.29 2.62 17.94
N GLN A 101 11.00 2.17 16.91
CA GLN A 101 10.41 1.47 15.77
C GLN A 101 9.77 0.14 16.21
N ALA A 102 10.46 -0.66 17.04
CA ALA A 102 9.87 -1.89 17.58
C ALA A 102 8.61 -1.62 18.41
N MET A 103 8.61 -0.57 19.24
CA MET A 103 7.41 -0.16 19.99
C MET A 103 6.25 0.23 19.06
N ARG A 104 6.53 1.00 17.99
CA ARG A 104 5.55 1.38 16.97
C ARG A 104 4.97 0.13 16.28
N ASP A 105 5.83 -0.79 15.89
CA ASP A 105 5.43 -1.97 15.09
C ASP A 105 4.64 -2.97 15.92
N VAL A 106 5.06 -3.23 17.17
CA VAL A 106 4.28 -4.03 18.14
C VAL A 106 2.93 -3.37 18.40
N TRP A 107 2.88 -2.05 18.57
CA TRP A 107 1.63 -1.32 18.79
C TRP A 107 0.68 -1.46 17.60
N MET A 108 1.21 -1.31 16.37
CA MET A 108 0.46 -1.51 15.13
C MET A 108 -0.03 -2.95 14.96
N LEU A 109 0.79 -3.95 15.31
CA LEU A 109 0.40 -5.35 15.28
C LEU A 109 -0.75 -5.63 16.26
N ILE A 110 -0.70 -5.09 17.48
CA ILE A 110 -1.79 -5.20 18.46
C ILE A 110 -3.08 -4.59 17.89
N LEU A 111 -2.99 -3.42 17.24
CA LEU A 111 -4.15 -2.80 16.60
C LEU A 111 -4.70 -3.65 15.45
N ALA A 112 -3.83 -4.24 14.63
CA ALA A 112 -4.23 -5.13 13.55
C ALA A 112 -4.93 -6.38 14.08
N ILE A 113 -4.45 -6.97 15.19
CA ILE A 113 -5.10 -8.11 15.86
C ILE A 113 -6.48 -7.72 16.39
N ILE A 114 -6.59 -6.57 17.08
CA ILE A 114 -7.89 -6.09 17.59
C ILE A 114 -8.87 -5.86 16.44
N PHE A 115 -8.40 -5.25 15.34
CA PHE A 115 -9.18 -5.04 14.13
C PHE A 115 -9.61 -6.38 13.49
N LEU A 116 -8.71 -7.34 13.37
CA LEU A 116 -9.00 -8.68 12.84
C LEU A 116 -10.04 -9.43 13.68
N ILE A 117 -9.94 -9.36 15.01
CA ILE A 117 -10.95 -9.95 15.91
C ILE A 117 -12.31 -9.27 15.69
N ALA A 118 -12.34 -7.94 15.53
CA ALA A 118 -13.58 -7.22 15.28
C ALA A 118 -14.18 -7.57 13.91
N LEU A 119 -13.36 -7.78 12.88
CA LEU A 119 -13.80 -8.35 11.61
C LEU A 119 -14.40 -9.73 11.84
N LEU A 120 -13.66 -10.67 12.45
CA LEU A 120 -14.11 -12.04 12.70
C LEU A 120 -15.50 -12.14 13.38
N ILE A 121 -15.80 -11.22 14.30
CA ILE A 121 -17.09 -11.16 15.01
C ILE A 121 -18.21 -10.56 14.14
N MET A 122 -17.89 -9.68 13.19
CA MET A 122 -18.86 -8.90 12.41
C MET A 122 -19.92 -9.77 11.72
N PRO A 123 -19.59 -10.86 11.00
CA PRO A 123 -20.59 -11.72 10.33
C PRO A 123 -21.65 -12.30 11.28
N PHE A 124 -21.29 -12.53 12.54
CA PHE A 124 -22.19 -13.08 13.56
C PHE A 124 -23.05 -11.98 14.19
N SER A 125 -22.46 -10.81 14.44
CA SER A 125 -23.17 -9.65 15.02
C SER A 125 -24.09 -8.92 14.04
N ASN A 126 -23.75 -8.91 12.74
CA ASN A 126 -24.47 -8.17 11.70
C ASN A 126 -24.57 -8.97 10.40
N ARG A 127 -25.21 -10.15 10.51
CA ARG A 127 -25.35 -11.11 9.41
C ARG A 127 -25.90 -10.47 8.14
N LYS A 128 -26.93 -9.62 8.26
CA LYS A 128 -27.56 -8.94 7.09
C LYS A 128 -26.59 -8.03 6.35
N LYS A 129 -25.78 -7.24 7.06
CA LYS A 129 -24.75 -6.41 6.43
C LYS A 129 -23.74 -7.31 5.74
N PHE A 130 -23.20 -8.31 6.43
CA PHE A 130 -22.25 -9.27 5.86
C PHE A 130 -22.75 -9.92 4.57
N THR A 131 -23.97 -10.46 4.52
CA THR A 131 -24.48 -11.11 3.29
C THR A 131 -24.52 -10.16 2.08
N ASN A 132 -24.73 -8.87 2.33
CA ASN A 132 -24.84 -7.87 1.28
C ASN A 132 -23.47 -7.40 0.75
N ILE A 133 -22.42 -7.49 1.57
CA ILE A 133 -21.06 -7.05 1.25
C ILE A 133 -20.02 -8.18 1.25
N TRP A 134 -20.48 -9.45 1.18
CA TRP A 134 -19.66 -10.61 1.50
C TRP A 134 -18.34 -10.65 0.71
N GLY A 135 -18.36 -10.34 -0.58
CA GLY A 135 -17.15 -10.41 -1.42
C GLY A 135 -16.10 -9.41 -0.95
N ALA A 136 -16.49 -8.15 -0.78
CA ALA A 136 -15.59 -7.10 -0.32
C ALA A 136 -15.13 -7.33 1.13
N TYR A 137 -16.03 -7.77 2.01
CA TYR A 137 -15.69 -8.09 3.39
C TYR A 137 -14.67 -9.24 3.48
N THR A 138 -14.87 -10.32 2.73
CA THR A 138 -13.97 -11.48 2.75
C THR A 138 -12.58 -11.11 2.25
N LEU A 139 -12.51 -10.27 1.20
CA LEU A 139 -11.23 -9.74 0.73
C LEU A 139 -10.53 -8.91 1.81
N ILE A 140 -11.23 -7.97 2.46
CA ILE A 140 -10.68 -7.18 3.58
C ILE A 140 -10.17 -8.08 4.71
N PHE A 141 -10.95 -9.11 5.07
CA PHE A 141 -10.57 -10.03 6.15
C PHE A 141 -9.29 -10.80 5.82
N VAL A 142 -9.19 -11.38 4.62
CA VAL A 142 -8.03 -12.17 4.22
C VAL A 142 -6.80 -11.30 3.98
N THR A 143 -6.96 -10.13 3.37
CA THR A 143 -5.86 -9.16 3.19
C THR A 143 -5.35 -8.62 4.53
N THR A 144 -6.21 -8.49 5.55
CA THR A 144 -5.77 -8.15 6.91
C THR A 144 -4.91 -9.25 7.52
N ILE A 145 -5.27 -10.52 7.32
CA ILE A 145 -4.46 -11.67 7.78
C ILE A 145 -3.11 -11.68 7.06
N SER A 146 -3.14 -11.57 5.73
CA SER A 146 -1.97 -11.54 4.85
C SER A 146 -1.00 -10.40 5.21
N ALA A 147 -1.49 -9.16 5.35
CA ALA A 147 -0.70 -8.03 5.81
C ALA A 147 -0.16 -8.23 7.24
N GLY A 148 -0.94 -8.86 8.13
CA GLY A 148 -0.50 -9.21 9.48
C GLY A 148 0.64 -10.24 9.49
N ILE A 149 0.59 -11.24 8.62
CA ILE A 149 1.67 -12.21 8.42
C ILE A 149 2.92 -11.50 7.90
N ALA A 150 2.78 -10.66 6.87
CA ALA A 150 3.89 -9.87 6.32
C ALA A 150 4.54 -8.99 7.40
N ALA A 151 3.74 -8.32 8.24
CA ALA A 151 4.24 -7.52 9.36
C ALA A 151 5.09 -8.35 10.34
N VAL A 152 4.62 -9.54 10.71
CA VAL A 152 5.35 -10.45 11.60
C VAL A 152 6.66 -10.93 10.95
N ILE A 153 6.66 -11.24 9.65
CA ILE A 153 7.87 -11.58 8.90
C ILE A 153 8.88 -10.42 8.95
N GLY A 154 8.44 -9.18 8.74
CA GLY A 154 9.29 -8.00 8.85
C GLY A 154 9.90 -7.81 10.25
N MET A 155 9.12 -8.08 11.30
CA MET A 155 9.63 -8.05 12.68
C MET A 155 10.64 -9.16 12.96
N ILE A 156 10.46 -10.35 12.37
CA ILE A 156 11.43 -11.46 12.47
C ILE A 156 12.72 -11.09 11.74
N TYR A 157 12.63 -10.54 10.53
CA TYR A 157 13.77 -10.01 9.79
C TYR A 157 14.56 -9.02 10.64
N GLU A 158 13.88 -8.01 11.21
CA GLU A 158 14.55 -6.97 11.99
C GLU A 158 15.21 -7.54 13.25
N TYR A 159 14.54 -8.45 13.96
CA TYR A 159 15.15 -9.13 15.10
C TYR A 159 16.42 -9.90 14.70
N GLY A 160 16.37 -10.62 13.58
CA GLY A 160 17.51 -11.38 13.06
C GLY A 160 18.67 -10.49 12.62
N ASN A 161 18.37 -9.33 12.03
CA ASN A 161 19.35 -8.34 11.63
C ASN A 161 20.06 -7.72 12.85
N LEU A 162 19.33 -7.43 13.93
CA LEU A 162 19.86 -6.78 15.13
C LEU A 162 20.57 -7.71 16.10
N PHE A 163 19.98 -8.89 16.33
CA PHE A 163 20.38 -9.78 17.42
C PHE A 163 20.86 -11.15 16.94
N GLY A 164 20.59 -11.50 15.67
CA GLY A 164 20.67 -12.87 15.20
C GLY A 164 19.72 -13.81 15.94
N PHE A 165 19.86 -15.11 15.68
CA PHE A 165 18.99 -16.14 16.28
C PHE A 165 19.71 -17.13 17.18
N SER A 166 21.02 -16.95 17.42
CA SER A 166 21.86 -17.89 18.17
C SER A 166 21.39 -18.15 19.61
N SER A 167 20.69 -17.18 20.22
CA SER A 167 20.08 -17.32 21.55
C SER A 167 18.83 -18.21 21.58
N ILE A 168 18.25 -18.52 20.42
CA ILE A 168 17.05 -19.36 20.25
C ILE A 168 17.47 -20.64 19.51
N GLY A 169 18.06 -21.60 20.24
CA GLY A 169 18.78 -22.73 19.63
C GLY A 169 18.01 -23.56 18.61
N TRP A 170 16.71 -23.82 18.83
CA TRP A 170 15.86 -24.55 17.88
C TRP A 170 15.66 -23.74 16.59
N PHE A 171 15.33 -22.46 16.71
CA PHE A 171 15.09 -21.58 15.58
C PHE A 171 16.37 -21.32 14.78
N ASN A 172 17.51 -21.18 15.47
CA ASN A 172 18.81 -21.06 14.81
C ASN A 172 19.17 -22.30 13.99
N SER A 173 18.81 -23.49 14.48
CA SER A 173 18.98 -24.74 13.73
C SER A 173 18.15 -24.72 12.45
N ASP A 174 16.90 -24.28 12.53
CA ASP A 174 16.01 -24.17 11.36
C ASP A 174 16.54 -23.14 10.35
N VAL A 175 16.93 -21.95 10.81
CA VAL A 175 17.56 -20.91 9.97
C VAL A 175 18.82 -21.43 9.27
N THR A 176 19.62 -22.25 9.96
CA THR A 176 20.78 -22.90 9.35
C THR A 176 20.36 -23.90 8.27
N ALA A 177 19.32 -24.69 8.52
CA ALA A 177 18.77 -25.63 7.54
C ALA A 177 18.11 -24.94 6.33
N TRP A 178 17.60 -23.71 6.50
CA TRP A 178 17.01 -22.89 5.44
C TRP A 178 18.03 -22.11 4.60
N GLY A 179 19.33 -22.43 4.72
CA GLY A 179 20.38 -21.80 3.92
C GLY A 179 21.21 -20.75 4.67
N GLY A 180 21.07 -20.69 6.00
CA GLY A 180 21.84 -19.80 6.86
C GLY A 180 21.24 -18.41 7.03
N LEU A 181 21.81 -17.63 7.95
CA LEU A 181 21.25 -16.34 8.37
C LEU A 181 21.05 -15.36 7.21
N GLN A 182 22.04 -15.21 6.33
CA GLN A 182 21.97 -14.22 5.25
C GLN A 182 20.86 -14.56 4.23
N THR A 183 20.77 -15.82 3.81
CA THR A 183 19.70 -16.30 2.93
C THR A 183 18.33 -16.10 3.57
N PHE A 184 18.19 -16.47 4.85
CA PHE A 184 16.93 -16.31 5.59
C PHE A 184 16.53 -14.83 5.74
N LEU A 185 17.47 -13.94 6.04
CA LEU A 185 17.21 -12.50 6.11
C LEU A 185 16.82 -11.93 4.75
N GLY A 186 17.49 -12.33 3.66
CA GLY A 186 17.09 -11.95 2.31
C GLY A 186 15.65 -12.37 1.99
N ASN A 187 15.31 -13.64 2.21
CA ASN A 187 13.97 -14.16 1.93
C ASN A 187 12.87 -13.50 2.77
N THR A 188 13.14 -13.24 4.06
CA THR A 188 12.18 -12.60 4.96
C THR A 188 12.00 -11.11 4.64
N LEU A 189 13.06 -10.40 4.23
CA LEU A 189 12.95 -9.03 3.73
C LEU A 189 12.06 -8.95 2.48
N THR A 190 12.36 -9.75 1.45
CA THR A 190 11.58 -9.79 0.21
C THR A 190 10.13 -10.17 0.49
N SER A 191 9.91 -11.20 1.31
CA SER A 191 8.56 -11.65 1.67
C SER A 191 7.78 -10.59 2.44
N HIS A 192 8.42 -9.83 3.33
CA HIS A 192 7.76 -8.73 4.02
C HIS A 192 7.29 -7.64 3.04
N SER A 193 8.21 -7.12 2.22
CA SER A 193 7.92 -5.98 1.36
C SER A 193 6.97 -6.33 0.22
N HIS A 194 7.17 -7.47 -0.45
CA HIS A 194 6.35 -7.87 -1.60
C HIS A 194 4.98 -8.44 -1.21
N GLU A 195 4.79 -8.98 0.01
CA GLU A 195 3.47 -9.40 0.49
C GLU A 195 2.64 -8.23 1.04
N MET A 196 3.25 -7.35 1.84
CA MET A 196 2.54 -6.27 2.52
C MET A 196 1.80 -5.36 1.54
N LEU A 197 2.47 -5.01 0.45
CA LEU A 197 1.97 -4.04 -0.52
C LEU A 197 0.69 -4.52 -1.23
N PRO A 198 0.67 -5.67 -1.94
CA PRO A 198 -0.54 -6.09 -2.62
C PRO A 198 -1.64 -6.56 -1.65
N ALA A 199 -1.28 -7.01 -0.44
CA ALA A 199 -2.26 -7.26 0.63
C ALA A 199 -3.03 -5.97 0.98
N VAL A 200 -2.31 -4.88 1.28
CA VAL A 200 -2.92 -3.58 1.55
C VAL A 200 -3.75 -3.10 0.35
N MET A 201 -3.22 -3.25 -0.87
CA MET A 201 -3.95 -2.89 -2.10
C MET A 201 -5.27 -3.66 -2.25
N GLY A 202 -5.27 -4.99 -2.04
CA GLY A 202 -6.48 -5.80 -2.02
C GLY A 202 -7.48 -5.33 -0.96
N GLY A 203 -6.99 -4.94 0.22
CA GLY A 203 -7.81 -4.35 1.27
C GLY A 203 -8.48 -3.05 0.81
N ILE A 204 -7.75 -2.15 0.15
CA ILE A 204 -8.30 -0.90 -0.39
C ILE A 204 -9.34 -1.18 -1.48
N VAL A 205 -9.13 -2.17 -2.36
CA VAL A 205 -10.13 -2.59 -3.37
C VAL A 205 -11.44 -3.01 -2.70
N GLY A 206 -11.38 -3.82 -1.65
CA GLY A 206 -12.55 -4.20 -0.85
C GLY A 206 -13.23 -3.00 -0.19
N LEU A 207 -12.44 -2.08 0.39
CA LEU A 207 -12.95 -0.84 0.97
C LEU A 207 -13.63 0.03 -0.08
N ALA A 208 -13.05 0.17 -1.28
CA ALA A 208 -13.61 0.97 -2.38
C ALA A 208 -15.01 0.49 -2.76
N ALA A 209 -15.21 -0.83 -2.88
CA ALA A 209 -16.52 -1.38 -3.22
C ALA A 209 -17.59 -1.05 -2.16
N ILE A 210 -17.27 -1.18 -0.88
CA ILE A 210 -18.19 -0.83 0.22
C ILE A 210 -18.44 0.68 0.24
N SER A 211 -17.40 1.48 0.04
CA SER A 211 -17.47 2.95 0.01
C SER A 211 -18.40 3.47 -1.09
N PHE A 212 -18.39 2.79 -2.24
CA PHE A 212 -19.23 3.12 -3.38
C PHE A 212 -20.68 2.66 -3.20
N GLY A 213 -20.94 1.81 -2.20
CA GLY A 213 -22.28 1.30 -1.92
C GLY A 213 -22.70 0.17 -2.86
N TYR A 214 -21.76 -0.68 -3.27
CA TYR A 214 -22.01 -1.75 -4.25
C TYR A 214 -23.12 -2.72 -3.82
N GLU A 215 -23.45 -2.80 -2.53
CA GLU A 215 -24.55 -3.59 -2.00
C GLU A 215 -25.92 -3.21 -2.60
N ARG A 216 -26.05 -1.97 -3.07
CA ARG A 216 -27.28 -1.40 -3.68
C ARG A 216 -27.42 -1.75 -5.15
N LEU A 217 -26.39 -2.34 -5.76
CA LEU A 217 -26.46 -2.79 -7.14
C LEU A 217 -27.45 -3.95 -7.31
N PRO A 218 -28.11 -4.06 -8.48
CA PRO A 218 -28.81 -5.28 -8.86
C PRO A 218 -27.87 -6.49 -8.85
N SER A 219 -28.42 -7.68 -8.57
CA SER A 219 -27.64 -8.91 -8.36
C SER A 219 -26.61 -9.19 -9.46
N ALA A 220 -26.95 -8.99 -10.74
CA ALA A 220 -26.02 -9.22 -11.85
C ALA A 220 -24.76 -8.35 -11.76
N LYS A 221 -24.91 -7.04 -11.55
CA LYS A 221 -23.79 -6.09 -11.44
C LYS A 221 -23.00 -6.29 -10.15
N ARG A 222 -23.70 -6.60 -9.05
CA ARG A 222 -23.08 -6.94 -7.77
C ARG A 222 -22.24 -8.21 -7.87
N ASN A 223 -22.69 -9.20 -8.65
CA ASN A 223 -21.94 -10.43 -8.88
C ASN A 223 -20.66 -10.19 -9.68
N VAL A 224 -20.64 -9.23 -10.62
CA VAL A 224 -19.40 -8.81 -11.29
C VAL A 224 -18.39 -8.25 -10.28
N VAL A 225 -18.84 -7.37 -9.36
CA VAL A 225 -17.97 -6.86 -8.29
C VAL A 225 -17.43 -8.01 -7.43
N ASN A 226 -18.31 -8.91 -6.97
CA ASN A 226 -17.90 -10.06 -6.15
C ASN A 226 -16.97 -11.03 -6.90
N LEU A 227 -17.14 -11.22 -8.21
CA LEU A 227 -16.21 -12.02 -9.01
C LEU A 227 -14.80 -11.42 -8.97
N GLY A 228 -14.68 -10.11 -9.15
CA GLY A 228 -13.40 -9.41 -8.99
C GLY A 228 -12.80 -9.60 -7.58
N MET A 229 -13.63 -9.52 -6.53
CA MET A 229 -13.20 -9.77 -5.15
C MET A 229 -12.69 -11.20 -4.94
N VAL A 230 -13.33 -12.21 -5.57
CA VAL A 230 -12.90 -13.61 -5.49
C VAL A 230 -11.58 -13.83 -6.23
N ILE A 231 -11.39 -13.21 -7.40
CA ILE A 231 -10.11 -13.29 -8.13
C ILE A 231 -8.99 -12.69 -7.27
N ALA A 232 -9.22 -11.51 -6.68
CA ALA A 232 -8.25 -10.89 -5.79
C ALA A 232 -7.98 -11.70 -4.51
N LEU A 233 -9.01 -12.35 -3.97
CA LEU A 233 -8.90 -13.25 -2.83
C LEU A 233 -7.98 -14.43 -3.14
N VAL A 234 -8.13 -15.05 -4.31
CA VAL A 234 -7.27 -16.16 -4.76
C VAL A 234 -5.82 -15.68 -4.88
N GLY A 235 -5.60 -14.53 -5.52
CA GLY A 235 -4.26 -13.92 -5.64
C GLY A 235 -3.62 -13.62 -4.27
N THR A 236 -4.41 -13.10 -3.33
CA THR A 236 -3.92 -12.82 -1.96
C THR A 236 -3.50 -14.12 -1.26
N ILE A 237 -4.36 -15.15 -1.24
CA ILE A 237 -4.08 -16.42 -0.56
C ILE A 237 -2.87 -17.13 -1.18
N SER A 238 -2.78 -17.18 -2.51
CA SER A 238 -1.66 -17.84 -3.19
C SER A 238 -0.34 -17.12 -2.92
N MET A 239 -0.33 -15.79 -2.93
CA MET A 239 0.86 -14.99 -2.65
C MET A 239 1.32 -15.16 -1.20
N THR A 240 0.40 -15.08 -0.23
CA THR A 240 0.72 -15.32 1.20
C THR A 240 1.35 -16.68 1.41
N TYR A 241 0.82 -17.71 0.73
CA TYR A 241 1.39 -19.06 0.81
C TYR A 241 2.81 -19.11 0.23
N LEU A 242 3.05 -18.53 -0.95
CA LEU A 242 4.37 -18.52 -1.59
C LEU A 242 5.42 -17.83 -0.72
N TYR A 243 5.11 -16.66 -0.17
CA TYR A 243 6.07 -15.93 0.67
C TYR A 243 6.27 -16.57 2.05
N LEU A 244 5.27 -17.26 2.60
CA LEU A 244 5.45 -18.06 3.81
C LEU A 244 6.46 -19.20 3.60
N ILE A 245 6.30 -20.00 2.54
CA ILE A 245 7.19 -21.13 2.28
C ILE A 245 8.58 -20.68 1.79
N SER A 246 8.67 -19.51 1.14
CA SER A 246 9.93 -18.92 0.73
C SER A 246 10.70 -18.31 1.91
N SER A 247 9.99 -17.67 2.85
CA SER A 247 10.56 -17.17 4.10
C SER A 247 11.08 -18.29 4.99
N PHE A 248 10.26 -19.32 5.24
CA PHE A 248 10.54 -20.39 6.22
C PHE A 248 10.86 -21.72 5.55
N GLY A 249 11.77 -21.69 4.56
CA GLY A 249 12.13 -22.87 3.80
C GLY A 249 13.21 -22.59 2.77
N THR A 250 13.47 -23.60 1.94
CA THR A 250 14.42 -23.51 0.82
C THR A 250 13.70 -23.28 -0.52
N TYR A 251 12.41 -22.90 -0.48
CA TYR A 251 11.64 -22.69 -1.69
C TYR A 251 12.01 -21.35 -2.32
N VAL A 252 12.58 -21.42 -3.52
CA VAL A 252 12.83 -20.25 -4.36
C VAL A 252 11.64 -20.09 -5.29
N ILE A 253 11.06 -18.88 -5.32
CA ILE A 253 9.94 -18.56 -6.19
C ILE A 253 10.42 -18.65 -7.65
N PRO A 254 9.85 -19.55 -8.47
CA PRO A 254 10.35 -19.77 -9.82
C PRO A 254 9.84 -18.68 -10.77
N ALA A 255 10.58 -18.43 -11.85
CA ALA A 255 10.05 -17.74 -13.02
C ALA A 255 9.10 -18.68 -13.80
N ILE A 256 8.00 -18.12 -14.29
CA ILE A 256 7.08 -18.76 -15.22
C ILE A 256 7.36 -18.28 -16.64
N ALA A 257 7.07 -19.16 -17.61
CA ALA A 257 7.37 -18.93 -19.02
C ALA A 257 8.82 -18.47 -19.27
N PRO A 258 9.83 -19.20 -18.76
CA PRO A 258 11.22 -18.79 -18.91
C PRO A 258 11.63 -18.78 -20.39
N PHE A 259 12.33 -17.74 -20.81
CA PHE A 259 12.84 -17.58 -22.17
C PHE A 259 14.17 -16.81 -22.18
N GLY A 260 14.78 -16.68 -23.36
CA GLY A 260 16.12 -16.11 -23.51
C GLY A 260 17.25 -17.06 -23.09
N ALA A 261 18.49 -16.60 -23.22
CA ALA A 261 19.67 -17.41 -22.90
C ALA A 261 19.66 -17.82 -21.42
N GLY A 262 19.70 -19.13 -21.13
CA GLY A 262 19.69 -19.65 -19.77
C GLY A 262 18.35 -19.58 -19.02
N GLY A 263 17.24 -19.24 -19.69
CA GLY A 263 15.93 -19.07 -19.03
C GLY A 263 15.88 -17.86 -18.08
N MET A 264 16.79 -16.93 -18.30
CA MET A 264 16.97 -15.69 -17.57
C MET A 264 15.72 -14.80 -17.52
N ASN A 265 15.01 -14.69 -18.63
CA ASN A 265 13.82 -13.85 -18.66
C ASN A 265 12.61 -14.72 -18.35
N GLY A 266 11.59 -14.11 -17.79
CA GLY A 266 10.37 -14.79 -17.42
C GLY A 266 9.68 -14.01 -16.33
N LEU A 267 8.38 -14.24 -16.20
CA LEU A 267 7.59 -13.55 -15.20
C LEU A 267 7.76 -14.26 -13.86
N ALA A 268 8.09 -13.55 -12.79
CA ALA A 268 8.19 -14.18 -11.49
C ALA A 268 6.81 -14.73 -11.06
N LEU A 269 6.76 -15.93 -10.47
CA LEU A 269 5.49 -16.56 -10.13
C LEU A 269 4.66 -15.71 -9.16
N ASP A 270 5.30 -15.06 -8.20
CA ASP A 270 4.69 -14.09 -7.29
C ASP A 270 4.09 -12.89 -8.01
N ASP A 271 4.72 -12.37 -9.06
CA ASP A 271 4.17 -11.26 -9.86
C ASP A 271 2.86 -11.63 -10.54
N THR A 272 2.68 -12.88 -10.97
CA THR A 272 1.35 -13.31 -11.42
C THR A 272 0.30 -13.28 -10.33
N GLN A 273 0.68 -13.54 -9.07
CA GLN A 273 -0.27 -13.61 -7.97
C GLN A 273 -0.65 -12.20 -7.49
N SER A 274 0.31 -11.30 -7.41
CA SER A 274 0.04 -9.87 -7.21
C SER A 274 -0.79 -9.31 -8.38
N GLY A 275 -0.51 -9.73 -9.61
CA GLY A 275 -1.29 -9.44 -10.81
C GLY A 275 -2.75 -9.89 -10.72
N LEU A 276 -3.05 -11.04 -10.12
CA LEU A 276 -4.43 -11.50 -9.89
C LEU A 276 -5.22 -10.55 -8.98
N ILE A 277 -4.59 -9.98 -7.95
CA ILE A 277 -5.21 -8.96 -7.09
C ILE A 277 -5.63 -7.76 -7.95
N GLY A 278 -4.71 -7.33 -8.81
CA GLY A 278 -4.93 -6.30 -9.80
C GLY A 278 -6.05 -6.57 -10.81
N PHE A 279 -6.07 -7.77 -11.41
CA PHE A 279 -7.15 -8.20 -12.31
C PHE A 279 -8.49 -8.24 -11.59
N GLY A 280 -8.51 -8.70 -10.34
CA GLY A 280 -9.69 -8.64 -9.48
C GLY A 280 -10.22 -7.22 -9.34
N ALA A 281 -9.34 -6.24 -9.10
CA ALA A 281 -9.71 -4.82 -9.05
C ALA A 281 -10.32 -4.35 -10.38
N LEU A 282 -9.71 -4.67 -11.53
CA LEU A 282 -10.22 -4.28 -12.85
C LEU A 282 -11.61 -4.87 -13.14
N VAL A 283 -11.84 -6.13 -12.78
CA VAL A 283 -13.17 -6.76 -12.91
C VAL A 283 -14.18 -6.06 -12.00
N SER A 284 -13.79 -5.72 -10.76
CA SER A 284 -14.66 -5.01 -9.83
C SER A 284 -15.04 -3.61 -10.33
N ILE A 285 -14.11 -2.88 -10.98
CA ILE A 285 -14.36 -1.57 -11.59
C ILE A 285 -15.55 -1.61 -12.57
N ILE A 286 -15.66 -2.67 -13.38
CA ILE A 286 -16.76 -2.83 -14.36
C ILE A 286 -18.13 -2.77 -13.65
N GLY A 287 -18.26 -3.45 -12.51
CA GLY A 287 -19.48 -3.43 -11.72
C GLY A 287 -19.70 -2.10 -11.00
N LEU A 288 -18.64 -1.54 -10.41
CA LEU A 288 -18.69 -0.28 -9.65
C LEU A 288 -19.01 0.94 -10.53
N TYR A 289 -18.67 0.90 -11.82
CA TYR A 289 -19.03 1.96 -12.76
C TYR A 289 -20.54 2.27 -12.79
N TYR A 290 -21.38 1.26 -12.51
CA TYR A 290 -22.84 1.43 -12.53
C TYR A 290 -23.44 2.02 -11.24
N ILE A 291 -22.66 2.20 -10.17
CA ILE A 291 -23.11 2.85 -8.92
C ILE A 291 -22.54 4.27 -8.74
N LEU A 292 -21.82 4.76 -9.76
CA LEU A 292 -21.28 6.12 -9.74
C LEU A 292 -22.39 7.15 -9.50
N SER A 293 -22.05 8.19 -8.74
CA SER A 293 -22.93 9.28 -8.37
C SER A 293 -23.46 9.99 -9.61
N SER A 294 -24.71 10.47 -9.55
CA SER A 294 -25.27 11.36 -10.56
C SER A 294 -24.72 12.78 -10.43
N LYS A 295 -24.22 13.16 -9.25
CA LYS A 295 -23.61 14.47 -9.03
C LYS A 295 -22.23 14.51 -9.67
N LYS A 296 -22.05 15.39 -10.66
CA LYS A 296 -20.82 15.50 -11.49
C LYS A 296 -19.53 15.49 -10.68
N VAL A 297 -19.48 16.24 -9.58
CA VAL A 297 -18.25 16.38 -8.77
C VAL A 297 -17.93 15.09 -8.00
N ASP A 298 -18.92 14.47 -7.37
CA ASP A 298 -18.69 13.20 -6.65
C ASP A 298 -18.37 12.07 -7.63
N LYS A 299 -19.03 12.07 -8.81
CA LYS A 299 -18.70 11.15 -9.92
C LYS A 299 -17.25 11.30 -10.36
N LEU A 300 -16.74 12.53 -10.44
CA LEU A 300 -15.36 12.78 -10.85
C LEU A 300 -14.37 12.18 -9.84
N PHE A 301 -14.59 12.33 -8.53
CA PHE A 301 -13.75 11.65 -7.52
C PHE A 301 -13.80 10.13 -7.62
N GLN A 302 -15.01 9.59 -7.77
CA GLN A 302 -15.17 8.15 -7.91
C GLN A 302 -14.46 7.65 -9.17
N LEU A 303 -14.52 8.39 -10.27
CA LEU A 303 -13.75 8.06 -11.47
C LEU A 303 -12.24 8.18 -11.25
N SER A 304 -11.76 9.18 -10.51
CA SER A 304 -10.34 9.29 -10.13
C SER A 304 -9.87 8.07 -9.33
N GLU A 305 -10.69 7.58 -8.39
CA GLU A 305 -10.42 6.34 -7.65
C GLU A 305 -10.30 5.14 -8.59
N LEU A 306 -11.30 4.91 -9.46
CA LEU A 306 -11.25 3.79 -10.41
C LEU A 306 -10.06 3.93 -11.38
N PHE A 307 -9.75 5.14 -11.82
CA PHE A 307 -8.65 5.41 -12.74
C PHE A 307 -7.27 5.19 -12.10
N THR A 308 -7.14 5.42 -10.79
CA THR A 308 -5.91 5.12 -10.03
C THR A 308 -5.57 3.64 -10.15
N TRP A 309 -6.54 2.74 -9.98
CA TRP A 309 -6.34 1.30 -10.14
C TRP A 309 -6.04 0.88 -11.58
N VAL A 310 -6.69 1.48 -12.56
CA VAL A 310 -6.37 1.23 -13.98
C VAL A 310 -4.92 1.63 -14.28
N ALA A 311 -4.49 2.78 -13.78
CA ALA A 311 -3.14 3.29 -13.95
C ALA A 311 -2.09 2.41 -13.24
N THR A 312 -2.36 1.99 -11.99
CA THR A 312 -1.53 1.02 -11.27
C THR A 312 -1.34 -0.25 -12.09
N MET A 313 -2.41 -0.80 -12.65
CA MET A 313 -2.34 -2.02 -13.47
C MET A 313 -1.63 -1.82 -14.81
N ALA A 314 -1.81 -0.66 -15.44
CA ALA A 314 -1.08 -0.32 -16.65
C ALA A 314 0.44 -0.26 -16.39
N VAL A 315 0.86 0.28 -15.25
CA VAL A 315 2.28 0.37 -14.87
C VAL A 315 2.83 -1.00 -14.45
N MET A 316 2.15 -1.71 -13.56
CA MET A 316 2.63 -3.00 -13.05
C MET A 316 2.61 -4.08 -14.13
N VAL A 317 1.44 -4.37 -14.68
CA VAL A 317 1.26 -5.50 -15.62
C VAL A 317 1.56 -5.07 -17.05
N GLY A 318 1.12 -3.87 -17.44
CA GLY A 318 1.34 -3.40 -18.81
C GLY A 318 2.81 -3.14 -19.12
N ILE A 319 3.49 -2.36 -18.29
CA ILE A 319 4.91 -2.03 -18.50
C ILE A 319 5.81 -3.14 -17.94
N GLY A 320 5.59 -3.60 -16.70
CA GLY A 320 6.47 -4.58 -16.05
C GLY A 320 6.59 -5.87 -16.82
N TYR A 321 5.46 -6.50 -17.18
CA TYR A 321 5.52 -7.75 -17.93
C TYR A 321 6.14 -7.52 -19.31
N ALA A 322 5.87 -6.38 -19.95
CA ALA A 322 6.47 -6.07 -21.25
C ALA A 322 8.00 -5.91 -21.18
N ILE A 323 8.53 -5.40 -20.07
CA ILE A 323 9.98 -5.32 -19.83
C ILE A 323 10.54 -6.71 -19.59
N GLU A 324 9.94 -7.50 -18.69
CA GLU A 324 10.39 -8.86 -18.41
C GLU A 324 10.36 -9.77 -19.63
N PHE A 325 9.45 -9.53 -20.59
CA PHE A 325 9.40 -10.26 -21.86
C PHE A 325 10.34 -9.69 -22.95
N ASN A 326 11.20 -8.71 -22.65
CA ASN A 326 12.03 -8.02 -23.64
C ASN A 326 13.49 -7.80 -23.19
N GLU A 327 14.39 -8.60 -23.75
CA GLU A 327 15.86 -8.55 -23.51
C GLU A 327 16.52 -7.19 -23.78
N THR A 328 15.87 -6.30 -24.55
CA THR A 328 16.40 -4.94 -24.80
C THR A 328 16.25 -4.04 -23.59
N TYR A 329 15.19 -4.24 -22.80
CA TYR A 329 14.86 -3.43 -21.63
C TYR A 329 15.11 -4.18 -20.32
N TYR A 330 15.16 -5.51 -20.35
CA TYR A 330 15.49 -6.33 -19.19
C TYR A 330 17.00 -6.52 -19.03
N GLY A 331 17.47 -6.56 -17.79
CA GLY A 331 18.83 -6.99 -17.46
C GLY A 331 19.07 -6.95 -15.97
N PHE A 332 19.01 -8.12 -15.32
CA PHE A 332 19.22 -8.40 -13.88
C PHE A 332 20.01 -7.38 -13.05
N GLY A 333 19.46 -6.18 -12.82
CA GLY A 333 20.03 -5.11 -11.99
C GLY A 333 21.50 -4.74 -12.23
N SER A 334 22.16 -5.23 -13.28
CA SER A 334 23.61 -5.12 -13.44
C SER A 334 24.05 -5.18 -14.91
N ALA A 335 25.12 -4.43 -15.20
CA ALA A 335 25.74 -4.41 -16.51
C ALA A 335 26.41 -5.75 -16.80
N GLY A 336 26.18 -6.32 -17.97
CA GLY A 336 26.85 -7.55 -18.36
C GLY A 336 26.20 -8.26 -19.53
N SER A 337 26.59 -9.52 -19.65
CA SER A 337 25.97 -10.48 -20.55
C SER A 337 25.25 -11.54 -19.74
N PRO A 338 24.19 -12.14 -20.30
CA PRO A 338 23.51 -13.29 -19.72
C PRO A 338 24.47 -14.38 -19.20
N PRO A 339 24.23 -15.02 -18.02
CA PRO A 339 23.07 -14.90 -17.14
C PRO A 339 23.16 -13.79 -16.06
N ASP A 340 24.33 -13.18 -15.90
CA ASP A 340 24.66 -12.34 -14.73
C ASP A 340 24.36 -10.85 -14.93
N GLY A 341 23.80 -10.45 -16.08
CA GLY A 341 23.49 -9.06 -16.41
C GLY A 341 22.96 -8.91 -17.84
N GLY A 342 22.50 -7.71 -18.20
CA GLY A 342 21.93 -7.47 -19.54
C GLY A 342 22.08 -6.02 -20.01
N ALA A 343 22.01 -5.82 -21.33
CA ALA A 343 22.11 -4.48 -21.93
C ALA A 343 20.98 -3.55 -21.46
N GLY A 344 19.84 -4.11 -21.06
CA GLY A 344 18.69 -3.38 -20.52
C GLY A 344 18.79 -2.95 -19.07
N TYR A 345 19.86 -3.26 -18.32
CA TYR A 345 19.86 -3.12 -16.85
C TYR A 345 19.52 -1.71 -16.31
N LEU A 346 19.91 -0.63 -17.01
CA LEU A 346 19.54 0.73 -16.60
C LEU A 346 18.03 0.98 -16.76
N TYR A 347 17.40 0.38 -17.76
CA TYR A 347 15.97 0.49 -18.06
C TYR A 347 15.15 -0.32 -17.05
N ASP A 348 15.64 -1.50 -16.68
CA ASP A 348 15.09 -2.35 -15.62
C ASP A 348 15.19 -1.65 -14.25
N MET A 349 16.34 -1.02 -13.95
CA MET A 349 16.50 -0.21 -12.75
C MET A 349 15.61 1.05 -12.77
N ALA A 350 15.41 1.69 -13.92
CA ALA A 350 14.47 2.81 -14.04
C ALA A 350 13.02 2.37 -13.83
N TYR A 351 12.65 1.19 -14.32
CA TYR A 351 11.35 0.59 -14.05
C TYR A 351 11.20 0.29 -12.56
N SER A 352 12.21 -0.34 -11.96
CA SER A 352 12.25 -0.67 -10.54
C SER A 352 11.95 0.58 -9.69
N ASP A 353 12.70 1.65 -9.89
CA ASP A 353 12.54 2.91 -9.17
C ASP A 353 11.14 3.54 -9.41
N GLY A 354 10.76 3.72 -10.68
CA GLY A 354 9.51 4.39 -11.03
C GLY A 354 8.23 3.63 -10.63
N HIS A 355 8.20 2.30 -10.80
CA HIS A 355 7.02 1.54 -10.40
C HIS A 355 6.90 1.44 -8.86
N LEU A 356 8.01 1.38 -8.13
CA LEU A 356 8.00 1.41 -6.67
C LEU A 356 7.44 2.75 -6.14
N LEU A 357 7.92 3.87 -6.66
CA LEU A 357 7.45 5.22 -6.29
C LEU A 357 6.00 5.46 -6.67
N LEU A 358 5.61 5.13 -7.89
CA LEU A 358 4.30 5.48 -8.38
C LEU A 358 3.28 4.39 -8.06
N ALA A 359 3.47 3.19 -8.60
CA ALA A 359 2.44 2.15 -8.60
C ALA A 359 2.30 1.42 -7.26
N PHE A 360 3.40 1.26 -6.51
CA PHE A 360 3.38 0.63 -5.19
C PHE A 360 3.23 1.64 -4.05
N PHE A 361 3.77 2.85 -4.19
CA PHE A 361 3.71 3.86 -3.14
C PHE A 361 2.60 4.89 -3.35
N MET A 362 2.73 5.77 -4.33
CA MET A 362 1.86 6.96 -4.45
C MET A 362 0.43 6.65 -4.86
N LEU A 363 0.19 5.71 -5.79
CA LEU A 363 -1.16 5.38 -6.26
C LEU A 363 -2.00 4.64 -5.20
N PRO A 364 -1.50 3.60 -4.49
CA PRO A 364 -2.25 2.98 -3.41
C PRO A 364 -2.51 3.94 -2.25
N LEU A 365 -1.52 4.77 -1.90
CA LEU A 365 -1.68 5.85 -0.91
C LEU A 365 -2.82 6.80 -1.31
N LEU A 366 -2.79 7.29 -2.55
CA LEU A 366 -3.83 8.16 -3.08
C LEU A 366 -5.21 7.49 -3.04
N ALA A 367 -5.33 6.24 -3.49
CA ALA A 367 -6.59 5.51 -3.52
C ALA A 367 -7.23 5.42 -2.12
N GLY A 368 -6.45 4.99 -1.12
CA GLY A 368 -6.94 4.94 0.26
C GLY A 368 -7.36 6.31 0.79
N ILE A 369 -6.60 7.36 0.51
CA ILE A 369 -6.93 8.74 0.93
C ILE A 369 -8.20 9.24 0.24
N ILE A 370 -8.43 8.93 -1.05
CA ILE A 370 -9.66 9.28 -1.76
C ILE A 370 -10.88 8.68 -1.05
N LEU A 371 -10.83 7.41 -0.68
CA LEU A 371 -11.94 6.73 0.01
C LEU A 371 -12.27 7.40 1.36
N VAL A 372 -11.23 7.68 2.15
CA VAL A 372 -11.34 8.39 3.43
C VAL A 372 -11.96 9.77 3.23
N PHE A 373 -11.49 10.49 2.21
CA PHE A 373 -11.96 11.83 1.88
C PHE A 373 -13.42 11.84 1.44
N MET A 374 -13.81 10.90 0.57
CA MET A 374 -15.20 10.72 0.12
C MET A 374 -16.14 10.45 1.30
N HIS A 375 -15.70 9.67 2.29
CA HIS A 375 -16.47 9.38 3.50
C HIS A 375 -16.56 10.59 4.44
N ALA A 376 -15.45 11.31 4.63
CA ALA A 376 -15.37 12.39 5.60
C ALA A 376 -16.02 13.71 5.15
N ILE A 377 -16.03 13.99 3.83
CA ILE A 377 -16.41 15.30 3.29
C ILE A 377 -17.67 15.26 2.42
N LYS A 378 -18.72 15.88 2.93
CA LYS A 378 -19.95 16.21 2.20
C LYS A 378 -19.92 17.68 1.79
N GLY A 379 -20.01 17.97 0.48
CA GLY A 379 -19.94 19.33 -0.08
C GLY A 379 -18.54 19.77 -0.51
N GLN A 380 -18.30 21.09 -0.58
CA GLN A 380 -17.07 21.71 -1.09
C GLN A 380 -16.76 21.44 -2.58
N ASP A 381 -17.80 21.52 -3.41
CA ASP A 381 -17.76 21.12 -4.82
C ASP A 381 -16.59 21.72 -5.62
N THR A 382 -16.28 23.00 -5.44
CA THR A 382 -15.15 23.65 -6.13
C THR A 382 -13.81 23.04 -5.75
N LEU A 383 -13.53 22.92 -4.46
CA LEU A 383 -12.25 22.37 -3.97
C LEU A 383 -12.12 20.90 -4.35
N LYS A 384 -13.22 20.15 -4.23
CA LYS A 384 -13.35 18.81 -4.76
C LYS A 384 -12.95 18.77 -6.24
N SER A 385 -13.62 19.50 -7.11
CA SER A 385 -13.32 19.47 -8.55
C SER A 385 -11.86 19.76 -8.84
N VAL A 386 -11.28 20.79 -8.22
CA VAL A 386 -9.85 21.13 -8.39
C VAL A 386 -8.95 19.97 -7.96
N THR A 387 -9.18 19.40 -6.77
CA THR A 387 -8.45 18.21 -6.31
C THR A 387 -8.54 17.07 -7.32
N ALA A 388 -9.72 16.77 -7.84
CA ALA A 388 -9.88 15.67 -8.80
C ALA A 388 -9.17 15.91 -10.14
N TYR A 389 -9.05 17.17 -10.59
CA TYR A 389 -8.21 17.50 -11.75
C TYR A 389 -6.73 17.29 -11.47
N PHE A 390 -6.23 17.70 -10.29
CA PHE A 390 -4.85 17.40 -9.89
C PHE A 390 -4.58 15.90 -9.79
N MET A 391 -5.52 15.13 -9.24
CA MET A 391 -5.42 13.66 -9.19
C MET A 391 -5.37 13.08 -10.60
N GLY A 392 -6.33 13.42 -11.47
CA GLY A 392 -6.38 12.90 -12.84
C GLY A 392 -5.10 13.23 -13.62
N ALA A 393 -4.66 14.49 -13.55
CA ALA A 393 -3.42 14.91 -14.20
C ALA A 393 -2.19 14.20 -13.60
N GLY A 394 -2.09 14.11 -12.28
CA GLY A 394 -0.96 13.45 -11.61
C GLY A 394 -0.87 11.95 -11.92
N VAL A 395 -2.01 11.24 -11.93
CA VAL A 395 -2.07 9.83 -12.35
C VAL A 395 -1.63 9.69 -13.80
N THR A 396 -2.15 10.53 -14.71
CA THR A 396 -1.78 10.48 -16.14
C THR A 396 -0.30 10.78 -16.36
N PHE A 397 0.20 11.91 -15.88
CA PHE A 397 1.61 12.30 -16.04
C PHE A 397 2.55 11.35 -15.31
N GLY A 398 2.16 10.84 -14.15
CA GLY A 398 2.93 9.83 -13.42
C GLY A 398 3.08 8.56 -14.25
N SER A 399 1.97 7.96 -14.69
CA SER A 399 2.01 6.67 -15.40
C SER A 399 2.69 6.76 -16.76
N PHE A 400 2.44 7.81 -17.55
CA PHE A 400 3.20 8.05 -18.77
C PHE A 400 4.66 8.44 -18.47
N GLY A 401 4.89 9.07 -17.33
CA GLY A 401 6.21 9.40 -16.81
C GLY A 401 7.04 8.15 -16.57
N VAL A 402 6.49 7.09 -15.97
CA VAL A 402 7.17 5.80 -15.82
C VAL A 402 7.56 5.23 -17.19
N VAL A 403 6.66 5.25 -18.18
CA VAL A 403 6.99 4.79 -19.55
C VAL A 403 8.17 5.57 -20.12
N ILE A 404 8.15 6.90 -20.00
CA ILE A 404 9.22 7.77 -20.50
C ILE A 404 10.52 7.51 -19.72
N PHE A 405 10.43 7.35 -18.40
CA PHE A 405 11.59 7.12 -17.54
C PHE A 405 12.27 5.80 -17.90
N VAL A 406 11.49 4.73 -18.05
CA VAL A 406 12.00 3.45 -18.56
C VAL A 406 12.66 3.69 -19.90
N MET A 407 11.95 4.19 -20.91
CA MET A 407 12.46 4.24 -22.29
C MET A 407 13.64 5.18 -22.52
N THR A 408 13.84 6.18 -21.65
CA THR A 408 14.77 7.29 -21.92
C THR A 408 15.67 7.68 -20.75
N LEU A 409 15.46 7.10 -19.58
CA LEU A 409 16.11 7.45 -18.31
C LEU A 409 15.82 8.89 -17.81
N TYR A 410 14.82 9.57 -18.41
CA TYR A 410 14.36 10.88 -17.96
C TYR A 410 13.14 10.79 -17.03
N TRP A 411 13.37 10.94 -15.73
CA TRP A 411 12.37 10.81 -14.66
C TRP A 411 11.48 12.06 -14.44
N TYR A 412 11.80 13.20 -15.06
CA TYR A 412 11.14 14.48 -14.76
C TYR A 412 9.62 14.49 -14.98
N VAL A 413 9.13 13.73 -15.96
CA VAL A 413 7.69 13.64 -16.24
C VAL A 413 6.96 12.89 -15.14
N GLU A 414 7.57 11.82 -14.62
CA GLU A 414 7.05 11.08 -13.49
C GLU A 414 7.06 11.93 -12.21
N ALA A 415 8.18 12.61 -11.93
CA ALA A 415 8.28 13.54 -10.80
C ALA A 415 7.21 14.64 -10.85
N PHE A 416 6.94 15.18 -12.03
CA PHE A 416 5.86 16.16 -12.21
C PHE A 416 4.50 15.55 -11.89
N GLY A 417 4.22 14.33 -12.36
CA GLY A 417 3.00 13.59 -12.00
C GLY A 417 2.86 13.39 -10.50
N ILE A 418 3.91 12.90 -9.85
CA ILE A 418 3.99 12.70 -8.40
C ILE A 418 3.74 14.01 -7.63
N ALA A 419 4.33 15.13 -8.06
CA ALA A 419 4.11 16.43 -7.44
C ALA A 419 2.64 16.86 -7.50
N LEU A 420 1.95 16.61 -8.62
CA LEU A 420 0.50 16.87 -8.74
C LEU A 420 -0.33 15.99 -7.78
N LEU A 421 0.07 14.73 -7.57
CA LEU A 421 -0.56 13.85 -6.58
C LEU A 421 -0.39 14.37 -5.15
N ILE A 422 0.81 14.83 -4.78
CA ILE A 422 1.07 15.44 -3.47
C ILE A 422 0.20 16.70 -3.28
N ILE A 423 0.09 17.55 -4.30
CA ILE A 423 -0.81 18.72 -4.28
C ILE A 423 -2.26 18.28 -4.06
N ALA A 424 -2.73 17.23 -4.74
CA ALA A 424 -4.08 16.72 -4.52
C ALA A 424 -4.30 16.25 -3.07
N ILE A 425 -3.35 15.51 -2.49
CA ILE A 425 -3.39 15.08 -1.08
C ILE A 425 -3.46 16.30 -0.14
N LEU A 426 -2.65 17.33 -0.37
CA LEU A 426 -2.68 18.56 0.42
C LEU A 426 -4.03 19.28 0.34
N LEU A 427 -4.62 19.35 -0.86
CA LEU A 427 -5.94 19.94 -1.04
C LEU A 427 -7.03 19.15 -0.30
N MET A 428 -6.94 17.81 -0.23
CA MET A 428 -7.83 16.97 0.58
C MET A 428 -7.67 17.26 2.08
N VAL A 429 -6.43 17.41 2.57
CA VAL A 429 -6.14 17.81 3.97
C VAL A 429 -6.75 19.18 4.29
N ILE A 430 -6.55 20.17 3.42
CA ILE A 430 -7.10 21.53 3.58
C ILE A 430 -8.63 21.49 3.61
N SER A 431 -9.24 20.73 2.70
CA SER A 431 -10.69 20.54 2.63
C SER A 431 -11.25 19.93 3.92
N LEU A 432 -10.58 18.90 4.44
CA LEU A 432 -10.95 18.27 5.71
C LEU A 432 -10.81 19.22 6.89
N GLY A 433 -9.70 19.97 6.96
CA GLY A 433 -9.49 21.01 7.98
C GLY A 433 -10.58 22.09 7.95
N ARG A 434 -10.95 22.58 6.76
CA ARG A 434 -12.03 23.57 6.58
C ARG A 434 -13.38 23.06 7.07
N SER A 435 -13.68 21.77 6.82
CA SER A 435 -14.94 21.18 7.26
C SER A 435 -15.11 21.11 8.78
N LEU A 436 -14.00 21.15 9.53
CA LEU A 436 -13.97 21.08 11.00
C LEU A 436 -13.93 22.46 11.68
N LEU A 437 -13.73 23.55 10.93
CA LEU A 437 -13.71 24.91 11.48
C LEU A 437 -15.01 25.34 12.17
N PRO A 438 -16.22 25.02 11.65
CA PRO A 438 -17.47 25.35 12.34
C PRO A 438 -17.57 24.69 13.72
N ASP A 439 -17.17 23.42 13.82
CA ASP A 439 -17.20 22.64 15.07
C ASP A 439 -16.27 23.27 16.12
N LEU A 440 -15.09 23.75 15.70
CA LEU A 440 -14.14 24.45 16.59
C LEU A 440 -14.66 25.80 17.08
N LYS A 441 -15.39 26.54 16.23
CA LYS A 441 -16.01 27.82 16.63
C LYS A 441 -17.13 27.60 17.63
N ALA A 442 -17.95 26.57 17.44
CA ALA A 442 -19.03 26.22 18.35
C ALA A 442 -18.53 25.82 19.75
N LEU A 443 -17.38 25.13 19.84
CA LEU A 443 -16.76 24.78 21.13
C LEU A 443 -16.24 26.00 21.90
N LYS A 444 -15.85 27.07 21.21
CA LYS A 444 -15.43 28.34 21.85
C LYS A 444 -16.61 29.13 22.41
N THR A 445 -17.79 29.04 21.78
CA THR A 445 -18.99 29.77 22.23
C THR A 445 -19.70 29.13 23.42
N VAL A 446 -19.41 27.87 23.77
CA VAL A 446 -20.01 27.18 24.94
C VAL A 446 -19.17 27.38 26.21
N LYS A 447 -17.93 27.89 26.08
CA LYS A 447 -17.02 28.17 27.21
C LYS A 447 -17.00 29.64 27.65
N ASN A 448 -17.77 30.50 26.97
CA ASN A 448 -18.08 31.87 27.36
C ASN A 448 -19.55 31.93 27.73
#